data_AF-A0A0C3PU00-F1
#
_entry.id   AF-A0A0C3PU00-F1
#
_cell.length_a   1.000
_cell.length_b   1.000
_cell.length_c   1.000
_cell.angle_alpha   90.00
_cell.angle_beta   90.00
_cell.angle_gamma   90.00
#
_symmetry.space_group_name_H-M   'P 1'
#
loop_
_entity.id
_entity.type
_entity.pdbx_description
1 polymer ?
#
loop_
_entity_poly.entity_id
_entity_poly.type
_entity_poly.pdbx_seq_one_letter_code
_entity_poly.pdbx_strand_id
1 'polypeptide(L)'
;MSLTCQHLRTVGVGPRRDGRNEPGGVELPGVIAATKDGMVSSFTTMAVVATLLASTEGVFLSIIKSSSQSPSSEPRNTKVMVILTYLAIIFNIGASWSALRMIDALGKMPFLVAQYNTKRMSVGKSVEQFDLEKVRDVAQGMRKYGLSGIWSFFAWHCSISLFLGSLCVLAQILLYTWINEDAWVSIAVTVLAFITSIPIFLSLFM
;
A
#
# COMPACT_ATOMS: atom_id res chain seq x y z
N MET A 1 7.80 2.47 15.81
CA MET A 1 7.62 1.07 16.24
C MET A 1 7.34 0.26 14.98
N SER A 2 8.30 -0.18 14.18
CA SER A 2 9.51 -0.97 14.49
C SER A 2 9.21 -2.14 15.40
N LEU A 3 8.63 -3.21 14.83
CA LEU A 3 8.67 -4.61 15.32
C LEU A 3 7.82 -5.50 14.40
N THR A 4 8.24 -5.71 13.15
CA THR A 4 7.73 -6.84 12.34
C THR A 4 8.70 -7.31 11.25
N CYS A 5 9.98 -6.95 11.37
CA CYS A 5 11.05 -7.38 10.46
C CYS A 5 12.06 -8.29 11.18
N GLN A 6 11.56 -9.25 11.97
CA GLN A 6 12.41 -10.20 12.73
C GLN A 6 12.00 -11.67 12.53
N HIS A 7 11.37 -11.97 11.40
CA HIS A 7 11.21 -13.35 10.92
C HIS A 7 11.78 -13.53 9.50
N LEU A 8 12.98 -12.96 9.29
CA LEU A 8 13.99 -13.55 8.42
C LEU A 8 14.44 -14.86 9.07
N ARG A 9 13.58 -15.88 8.93
CA ARG A 9 13.94 -17.26 9.17
C ARG A 9 15.07 -17.56 8.20
N THR A 10 16.23 -17.85 8.78
CA THR A 10 17.44 -18.38 8.19
C THR A 10 17.13 -19.62 7.36
N VAL A 11 16.72 -19.44 6.11
CA VAL A 11 16.81 -20.52 5.12
C VAL A 11 18.25 -20.53 4.66
N GLY A 12 19.07 -21.30 5.37
CA GLY A 12 20.37 -21.73 4.88
C GLY A 12 20.18 -22.55 3.62
N VAL A 13 20.10 -21.88 2.47
CA VAL A 13 20.23 -22.51 1.16
C VAL A 13 21.71 -22.81 0.97
N GLY A 14 22.13 -23.98 1.45
CA GLY A 14 23.41 -24.57 1.06
C GLY A 14 23.44 -24.79 -0.46
N PRO A 15 24.61 -24.71 -1.11
CA PRO A 15 24.71 -24.83 -2.55
C PRO A 15 24.53 -26.30 -2.95
N ARG A 16 23.29 -26.72 -3.27
CA ARG A 16 23.09 -27.92 -4.10
C ARG A 16 23.41 -27.55 -5.54
N ARG A 17 24.65 -27.79 -5.94
CA ARG A 17 25.00 -28.03 -7.36
C ARG A 17 24.32 -29.33 -7.80
N ASP A 18 23.06 -29.26 -8.21
CA ASP A 18 22.47 -30.30 -9.05
C ASP A 18 22.64 -29.84 -10.51
N GLY A 19 23.62 -30.43 -11.18
CA GLY A 19 23.98 -30.13 -12.57
C GLY A 19 22.99 -30.74 -13.55
N ARG A 20 21.73 -30.29 -13.49
CA ARG A 20 20.73 -30.57 -14.53
C ARG A 20 20.50 -29.31 -15.35
N ASN A 21 21.12 -29.30 -16.52
CA ASN A 21 20.84 -28.35 -17.59
C ASN A 21 19.39 -28.55 -18.07
N GLU A 22 18.43 -27.89 -17.41
CA GLU A 22 17.12 -27.65 -18.01
C GLU A 22 17.26 -26.53 -19.06
N PRO A 23 16.82 -26.76 -20.30
CA PRO A 23 16.91 -25.76 -21.34
C PRO A 23 15.84 -24.68 -21.13
N GLY A 24 16.26 -23.46 -20.80
CA GLY A 24 15.50 -22.25 -21.13
C GLY A 24 14.70 -21.58 -20.02
N GLY A 25 14.92 -21.90 -18.75
CA GLY A 25 14.47 -21.04 -17.65
C GLY A 25 15.35 -19.81 -17.57
N VAL A 26 14.92 -18.68 -18.15
CA VAL A 26 15.59 -17.39 -17.94
C VAL A 26 15.35 -17.00 -16.47
N GLU A 27 16.21 -17.48 -15.57
CA GLU A 27 16.20 -17.06 -14.17
C GLU A 27 16.40 -15.54 -14.13
N LEU A 28 15.38 -14.83 -13.66
CA LEU A 28 15.55 -13.43 -13.32
C LEU A 28 16.62 -13.35 -12.24
N PRO A 29 17.58 -12.39 -12.31
CA PRO A 29 18.54 -12.15 -11.24
C PRO A 29 17.83 -12.16 -9.90
N GLY A 30 18.31 -12.96 -8.93
CA GLY A 30 17.61 -13.18 -7.65
C GLY A 30 17.25 -11.89 -6.89
N VAL A 31 17.96 -10.79 -7.16
CA VAL A 31 17.67 -9.44 -6.64
C VAL A 31 16.31 -8.90 -7.12
N ILE A 32 15.94 -9.14 -8.38
CA ILE A 32 14.67 -8.67 -8.95
C ILE A 32 13.52 -9.50 -8.39
N ALA A 33 13.72 -10.82 -8.21
CA ALA A 33 12.74 -11.69 -7.57
C ALA A 33 12.48 -11.27 -6.12
N ALA A 34 13.54 -11.06 -5.33
CA ALA A 34 13.42 -10.59 -3.94
C ALA A 34 12.73 -9.22 -3.83
N THR A 35 13.04 -8.29 -4.74
CA THR A 35 12.39 -6.97 -4.79
C THR A 35 10.90 -7.10 -5.08
N LYS A 36 10.53 -7.92 -6.08
CA LYS A 36 9.13 -8.14 -6.45
C LYS A 36 8.33 -8.71 -5.29
N ASP A 37 8.87 -9.71 -4.60
CA ASP A 37 8.18 -10.35 -3.47
C ASP A 37 8.01 -9.37 -2.29
N GLY A 38 9.03 -8.54 -2.03
CA GLY A 38 8.92 -7.45 -1.05
C GLY A 38 7.80 -6.46 -1.40
N MET A 39 7.73 -6.03 -2.67
CA MET A 39 6.69 -5.10 -3.12
C MET A 39 5.29 -5.71 -3.05
N VAL A 40 5.11 -6.95 -3.51
CA VAL A 40 3.82 -7.66 -3.42
C VAL A 40 3.38 -7.76 -1.97
N SER A 41 4.29 -8.16 -1.07
CA SER A 41 4.01 -8.21 0.37
C SER A 41 3.55 -6.86 0.90
N SER A 42 4.21 -5.75 0.55
CA SER A 42 3.82 -4.41 0.98
C SER A 42 2.42 -4.03 0.49
N PHE A 43 2.10 -4.25 -0.79
CA PHE A 43 0.78 -3.93 -1.32
C PHE A 43 -0.33 -4.80 -0.73
N THR A 44 -0.05 -6.07 -0.44
CA THR A 44 -1.01 -6.93 0.27
C THR A 44 -1.30 -6.39 1.66
N THR A 45 -0.28 -6.00 2.43
CA THR A 45 -0.49 -5.38 3.75
C THR A 45 -1.32 -4.09 3.64
N MET A 46 -1.03 -3.23 2.66
CA MET A 46 -1.82 -2.01 2.44
C MET A 46 -3.29 -2.31 2.12
N ALA A 47 -3.56 -3.29 1.25
CA ALA A 47 -4.93 -3.71 0.92
C ALA A 47 -5.68 -4.26 2.14
N VAL A 48 -5.02 -5.03 3.00
CA VAL A 48 -5.58 -5.53 4.26
C VAL A 48 -5.92 -4.36 5.19
N VAL A 49 -5.01 -3.41 5.38
CA VAL A 49 -5.25 -2.22 6.22
C VAL A 49 -6.43 -1.38 5.68
N ALA A 50 -6.50 -1.17 4.36
CA ALA A 50 -7.60 -0.46 3.73
C ALA A 50 -8.96 -1.15 3.94
N THR A 51 -8.97 -2.48 3.87
CA THR A 51 -10.17 -3.29 4.11
C THR A 51 -10.62 -3.20 5.58
N LEU A 52 -9.67 -3.25 6.52
CA LEU A 52 -9.95 -3.08 7.94
C LEU A 52 -10.54 -1.70 8.23
N LEU A 53 -9.94 -0.63 7.67
CA LEU A 53 -10.47 0.72 7.79
C LEU A 53 -11.89 0.83 7.21
N ALA A 54 -12.13 0.29 6.02
CA ALA A 54 -13.48 0.27 5.42
C ALA A 54 -14.50 -0.50 6.27
N SER A 55 -14.09 -1.60 6.91
CA SER A 55 -14.94 -2.35 7.83
C SER A 55 -15.26 -1.53 9.09
N THR A 56 -14.29 -0.82 9.66
CA THR A 56 -14.49 0.06 10.82
C THR A 56 -15.47 1.19 10.50
N GLU A 57 -15.36 1.78 9.31
CA GLU A 57 -16.30 2.81 8.82
C GLU A 57 -17.74 2.28 8.71
N GLY A 58 -17.90 1.02 8.29
CA GLY A 58 -19.21 0.37 8.25
C GLY A 58 -19.86 0.25 9.64
N VAL A 59 -19.05 -0.02 10.67
CA VAL A 59 -19.51 -0.07 12.08
C VAL A 59 -19.90 1.34 12.54
N PHE A 60 -19.08 2.35 12.25
CA PHE A 60 -19.39 3.75 12.57
C PHE A 60 -20.71 4.21 11.95
N LEU A 61 -20.94 3.88 10.68
CA LEU A 61 -22.20 4.21 10.00
C LEU A 61 -23.40 3.57 10.70
N SER A 62 -23.26 2.33 11.16
CA SER A 62 -24.31 1.63 11.92
C SER A 62 -24.61 2.33 13.24
N ILE A 63 -23.58 2.77 13.96
CA ILE A 63 -23.72 3.50 15.24
C ILE A 63 -24.45 4.83 15.01
N ILE A 64 -24.00 5.62 14.03
CA ILE A 64 -24.61 6.93 13.70
C ILE A 64 -26.09 6.75 13.32
N LYS A 65 -26.40 5.74 12.50
CA LYS A 65 -27.77 5.48 12.07
C LYS A 65 -28.68 5.01 13.20
N SER A 66 -28.14 4.26 14.17
CA SER A 66 -28.89 3.85 15.36
C SER A 66 -29.22 5.03 16.27
N SER A 67 -28.32 6.03 16.36
CA SER A 67 -28.52 7.23 17.18
C SER A 67 -29.51 8.24 16.58
N SER A 68 -29.76 8.23 15.26
CA SER A 68 -30.63 9.19 14.55
C SER A 68 -32.13 8.85 14.66
N GLN A 69 -32.52 7.71 15.26
CA GLN A 69 -33.93 7.32 15.41
C GLN A 69 -34.76 8.19 16.38
N SER A 70 -34.14 9.14 17.10
CA SER A 70 -34.88 10.09 17.94
C SER A 70 -35.23 11.37 17.15
N PRO A 71 -36.51 11.63 16.85
CA PRO A 71 -36.93 12.65 15.87
C PRO A 71 -36.85 14.10 16.35
N SER A 72 -36.44 14.38 17.59
CA SER A 72 -36.34 15.74 18.11
C SER A 72 -34.94 16.31 17.87
N SER A 73 -34.83 17.17 16.86
CA SER A 73 -33.64 17.98 16.51
C SER A 73 -32.38 17.19 16.13
N GLU A 74 -32.27 16.78 14.86
CA GLU A 74 -30.98 16.33 14.32
C GLU A 74 -29.96 17.48 14.37
N PRO A 75 -28.88 17.37 15.17
CA PRO A 75 -27.83 18.37 15.14
C PRO A 75 -27.13 18.33 13.79
N ARG A 76 -26.80 19.50 13.23
CA ARG A 76 -26.09 19.69 11.95
C ARG A 76 -24.83 18.80 11.83
N ASN A 77 -24.23 18.46 12.97
CA ASN A 77 -23.01 17.66 13.09
C ASN A 77 -23.20 16.21 12.61
N THR A 78 -24.40 15.64 12.74
CA THR A 78 -24.66 14.24 12.34
C THR A 78 -24.60 14.08 10.82
N LYS A 79 -25.10 15.07 10.06
CA LYS A 79 -25.05 15.04 8.58
C LYS A 79 -23.63 15.13 8.05
N VAL A 80 -22.77 15.91 8.71
CA VAL A 80 -21.35 16.04 8.36
C VAL A 80 -20.62 14.71 8.62
N MET A 81 -20.87 14.07 9.76
CA MET A 81 -20.30 12.75 10.06
C MET A 81 -20.69 11.71 9.00
N VAL A 82 -21.96 11.62 8.62
CA VAL A 82 -22.42 10.68 7.59
C VAL A 82 -21.72 10.92 6.25
N ILE A 83 -21.59 12.17 5.82
CA ILE A 83 -20.88 12.52 4.58
C ILE A 83 -19.41 12.10 4.67
N LEU A 84 -18.75 12.38 5.79
CA LEU A 84 -17.35 11.98 6.01
C LEU A 84 -17.21 10.45 5.97
N THR A 85 -18.11 9.69 6.60
CA THR A 85 -18.10 8.22 6.56
C THR A 85 -18.23 7.69 5.13
N TYR A 86 -19.13 8.24 4.31
CA TYR A 86 -19.23 7.84 2.91
C TYR A 86 -17.96 8.17 2.12
N LEU A 87 -17.36 9.34 2.35
CA LEU A 87 -16.09 9.71 1.70
C LEU A 87 -14.95 8.77 2.12
N ALA A 88 -14.84 8.46 3.41
CA ALA A 88 -13.84 7.51 3.92
C ALA A 88 -13.97 6.14 3.27
N ILE A 89 -15.20 5.61 3.17
CA ILE A 89 -15.48 4.33 2.51
C ILE A 89 -15.03 4.37 1.05
N ILE A 90 -15.39 5.42 0.30
CA ILE A 90 -15.02 5.54 -1.11
C ILE A 90 -13.50 5.63 -1.28
N PHE A 91 -12.79 6.41 -0.43
CA PHE A 91 -11.34 6.52 -0.47
C PHE A 91 -10.64 5.20 -0.10
N ASN A 92 -11.14 4.47 0.91
CA ASN A 92 -10.56 3.18 1.30
C ASN A 92 -10.79 2.09 0.23
N ILE A 93 -11.96 2.06 -0.41
CA ILE A 93 -12.23 1.14 -1.53
C ILE A 93 -11.34 1.50 -2.74
N GLY A 94 -11.22 2.79 -3.07
CA GLY A 94 -10.37 3.27 -4.16
C GLY A 94 -8.89 2.93 -3.95
N ALA A 95 -8.41 3.08 -2.71
CA ALA A 95 -7.06 2.66 -2.30
C ALA A 95 -6.86 1.15 -2.48
N SER A 96 -7.82 0.33 -2.01
CA SER A 96 -7.78 -1.13 -2.14
C SER A 96 -7.73 -1.56 -3.60
N TRP A 97 -8.56 -0.96 -4.46
CA TRP A 97 -8.57 -1.25 -5.89
C TRP A 97 -7.27 -0.85 -6.59
N SER A 98 -6.69 0.29 -6.19
CA SER A 98 -5.39 0.75 -6.69
C SER A 98 -4.26 -0.21 -6.30
N ALA A 99 -4.24 -0.68 -5.05
CA ALA A 99 -3.28 -1.67 -4.57
C ALA A 99 -3.40 -3.01 -5.31
N LEU A 100 -4.63 -3.51 -5.50
CA LEU A 100 -4.89 -4.74 -6.28
C LEU A 100 -4.41 -4.61 -7.73
N ARG A 101 -4.66 -3.45 -8.37
CA ARG A 101 -4.15 -3.16 -9.73
C ARG A 101 -2.62 -3.15 -9.78
N MET A 102 -1.95 -2.61 -8.77
CA MET A 102 -0.49 -2.66 -8.69
C MET A 102 0.03 -4.08 -8.50
N ILE A 103 -0.63 -4.90 -7.68
CA ILE A 103 -0.28 -6.32 -7.50
C ILE A 103 -0.43 -7.09 -8.83
N ASP A 104 -1.52 -6.89 -9.57
CA ASP A 104 -1.72 -7.51 -10.89
C ASP A 104 -0.65 -7.07 -11.90
N ALA A 105 -0.30 -5.78 -11.92
CA ALA A 105 0.76 -5.25 -12.77
C ALA A 105 2.14 -5.85 -12.42
N LEU A 106 2.44 -5.97 -11.13
CA LEU A 106 3.67 -6.62 -10.62
C LEU A 106 3.72 -8.11 -10.99
N GLY A 107 2.57 -8.80 -10.94
CA GLY A 107 2.44 -10.20 -11.35
C GLY A 107 2.78 -10.44 -12.82
N LYS A 108 2.50 -9.46 -13.69
CA LYS A 108 2.78 -9.53 -15.14
C LYS A 108 4.21 -9.16 -15.53
N MET A 109 4.98 -8.51 -14.64
CA MET A 109 6.37 -8.11 -14.91
C MET A 109 7.30 -9.26 -15.34
N PRO A 110 7.36 -10.43 -14.68
CA PRO A 110 8.26 -11.51 -15.11
C PRO A 110 7.98 -11.98 -16.54
N PHE A 111 6.71 -12.00 -16.95
CA PHE A 111 6.32 -12.36 -18.32
C PHE A 111 6.79 -11.32 -19.35
N LEU A 112 6.63 -10.03 -19.04
CA LEU A 112 7.10 -8.93 -19.89
C LEU A 112 8.63 -8.91 -20.03
N VAL A 113 9.36 -9.20 -18.94
CA VAL A 113 10.83 -9.31 -18.96
C VAL A 113 11.26 -10.50 -19.82
N ALA A 114 10.63 -11.66 -19.67
CA ALA A 114 10.91 -12.83 -20.51
C ALA A 114 10.66 -12.52 -22.00
N GLN A 115 9.53 -11.88 -22.34
CA GLN A 115 9.20 -11.50 -23.71
C GLN A 115 10.20 -10.49 -24.30
N TYR A 116 10.65 -9.51 -23.50
CA TYR A 116 11.66 -8.54 -23.91
C TYR A 116 13.02 -9.19 -24.18
N ASN A 117 13.44 -10.13 -23.33
CA ASN A 117 14.69 -10.87 -23.49
C ASN A 117 14.66 -11.74 -24.75
N THR A 118 13.57 -12.48 -25.00
CA THR A 118 13.41 -13.28 -26.22
C THR A 118 13.49 -12.41 -27.48
N LYS A 119 12.86 -11.23 -27.47
CA LYS A 119 12.91 -10.30 -28.61
C LYS A 119 14.29 -9.67 -28.82
N ARG A 120 15.10 -9.49 -27.76
CA ARG A 120 16.49 -9.02 -27.91
C ARG A 120 17.42 -10.11 -28.43
N MET A 121 17.26 -11.35 -27.97
CA MET A 121 18.03 -12.50 -28.46
C MET A 121 17.79 -12.73 -29.96
N SER A 122 16.56 -12.55 -30.45
CA SER A 122 16.25 -12.68 -31.89
C SER A 122 16.90 -11.61 -32.77
N VAL A 123 17.38 -10.50 -32.19
CA VAL A 123 18.00 -9.37 -32.93
C VAL A 123 19.53 -9.46 -32.93
N GLY A 124 20.12 -10.54 -32.39
CA GLY A 124 21.57 -10.78 -32.41
C GLY A 124 22.38 -9.79 -31.57
N LYS A 125 21.73 -8.93 -30.78
CA LYS A 125 22.40 -8.14 -29.76
C LYS A 125 22.71 -9.09 -28.61
N SER A 126 24.01 -9.35 -28.40
CA SER A 126 24.52 -10.04 -27.20
C SER A 126 23.77 -9.51 -25.99
N VAL A 127 23.20 -10.41 -25.21
CA VAL A 127 22.60 -10.08 -23.92
C VAL A 127 23.75 -9.56 -23.09
N GLU A 128 23.93 -8.23 -23.06
CA GLU A 128 24.83 -7.58 -22.11
C GLU A 128 24.42 -8.14 -20.75
N GLN A 129 25.31 -8.98 -20.22
CA GLN A 129 25.20 -9.60 -18.94
C GLN A 129 24.98 -8.46 -17.96
N PHE A 130 23.79 -8.43 -17.37
CA PHE A 130 23.33 -7.32 -16.54
C PHE A 130 24.41 -7.08 -15.48
N ASP A 131 25.15 -5.99 -15.64
CA ASP A 131 26.25 -5.62 -14.76
C ASP A 131 25.62 -5.13 -13.45
N LEU A 132 25.20 -6.09 -12.62
CA LEU A 132 24.53 -5.90 -11.33
C LEU A 132 25.36 -5.01 -10.40
N GLU A 133 26.67 -4.93 -10.64
CA GLU A 133 27.60 -4.09 -9.89
C GLU A 133 27.40 -2.59 -10.15
N LYS A 134 26.82 -2.20 -11.31
CA LYS A 134 26.61 -0.79 -11.68
C LYS A 134 25.20 -0.29 -11.41
N VAL A 135 24.26 -1.17 -11.06
CA VAL A 135 22.88 -0.79 -10.70
C VAL A 135 22.83 -0.41 -9.23
N ARG A 136 23.37 0.77 -8.92
CA ARG A 136 23.34 1.35 -7.57
C ARG A 136 21.92 1.76 -7.14
N ASP A 137 20.95 1.70 -8.05
CA ASP A 137 19.58 2.11 -7.81
C ASP A 137 18.57 1.21 -8.54
N VAL A 138 17.84 0.40 -7.76
CA VAL A 138 16.80 -0.52 -8.24
C VAL A 138 15.69 0.24 -8.97
N ALA A 139 15.43 1.50 -8.58
CA ALA A 139 14.47 2.36 -9.25
C ALA A 139 14.89 2.67 -10.70
N GLN A 140 16.18 2.86 -10.95
CA GLN A 140 16.71 3.12 -12.29
C GLN A 140 16.66 1.88 -13.19
N GLY A 141 16.84 0.69 -12.60
CA GLY A 141 16.60 -0.59 -13.27
C GLY A 141 15.16 -0.73 -13.74
N MET A 142 14.19 -0.48 -12.86
CA MET A 142 12.76 -0.55 -13.20
C MET A 142 12.34 0.50 -14.25
N ARG A 143 12.95 1.69 -14.25
CA ARG A 143 12.68 2.71 -15.29
C ARG A 143 13.04 2.23 -16.70
N LYS A 144 14.12 1.46 -16.87
CA LYS A 144 14.52 0.91 -18.17
C LYS A 144 13.54 -0.12 -18.73
N TYR A 145 12.73 -0.76 -17.89
CA TYR A 145 11.71 -1.74 -18.28
C TYR A 145 10.33 -1.10 -18.58
N GLY A 146 10.25 0.22 -18.74
CA GLY A 146 9.03 0.91 -19.16
C GLY A 146 8.03 1.17 -18.04
N LEU A 147 8.37 0.86 -16.79
CA LEU A 147 7.51 1.08 -15.62
C LEU A 147 7.59 2.51 -15.03
N SER A 148 8.23 3.46 -15.71
CA SER A 148 8.70 4.69 -15.05
C SER A 148 7.62 5.74 -14.71
N GLY A 149 6.52 5.83 -15.47
CA GLY A 149 5.58 6.95 -15.34
C GLY A 149 4.31 6.58 -14.59
N ILE A 150 3.55 5.64 -15.18
CA ILE A 150 2.25 5.21 -14.68
C ILE A 150 2.35 4.52 -13.32
N TRP A 151 3.41 3.77 -13.06
CA TRP A 151 3.58 3.06 -11.79
C TRP A 151 3.74 4.03 -10.61
N SER A 152 4.56 5.08 -10.78
CA SER A 152 4.74 6.12 -9.77
C SER A 152 3.44 6.89 -9.51
N PHE A 153 2.64 7.11 -10.56
CA PHE A 153 1.32 7.73 -10.42
C PHE A 153 0.35 6.85 -9.61
N PHE A 154 0.29 5.55 -9.91
CA PHE A 154 -0.54 4.62 -9.13
C PHE A 154 -0.09 4.49 -7.67
N ALA A 155 1.23 4.42 -7.43
CA ALA A 155 1.80 4.39 -6.09
C ALA A 155 1.40 5.65 -5.30
N TRP A 156 1.55 6.83 -5.93
CA TRP A 156 1.18 8.11 -5.35
C TRP A 156 -0.32 8.21 -5.06
N HIS A 157 -1.17 7.84 -6.03
CA HIS A 157 -2.62 7.81 -5.86
C HIS A 157 -3.05 6.87 -4.74
N CYS A 158 -2.47 5.67 -4.67
CA CYS A 158 -2.72 4.70 -3.61
C CYS A 158 -2.34 5.28 -2.23
N SER A 159 -1.16 5.89 -2.13
CA SER A 159 -0.66 6.48 -0.88
C SER A 159 -1.54 7.65 -0.41
N ILE A 160 -1.92 8.57 -1.31
CA ILE A 160 -2.80 9.69 -0.98
C ILE A 160 -4.19 9.20 -0.57
N SER A 161 -4.75 8.22 -1.27
CA SER A 161 -6.10 7.71 -0.97
C SER A 161 -6.14 7.04 0.40
N LEU A 162 -5.11 6.26 0.76
CA LEU A 162 -4.97 5.68 2.10
C LEU A 162 -4.84 6.75 3.18
N PHE A 163 -3.99 7.75 2.91
CA PHE A 163 -3.75 8.84 3.86
C PHE A 163 -5.02 9.65 4.12
N LEU A 164 -5.73 10.02 3.06
CA LEU A 164 -6.98 10.77 3.16
C LEU A 164 -8.08 9.94 3.82
N GLY A 165 -8.17 8.65 3.53
CA GLY A 165 -9.06 7.71 4.23
C GLY A 165 -8.77 7.65 5.73
N SER A 166 -7.50 7.50 6.12
CA SER A 166 -7.07 7.49 7.51
C SER A 166 -7.35 8.81 8.24
N LEU A 167 -7.10 9.96 7.60
CA LEU A 167 -7.43 11.27 8.16
C LEU A 167 -8.94 11.44 8.34
N CYS A 168 -9.73 10.89 7.43
CA CYS A 168 -11.18 10.93 7.55
C CYS A 168 -11.69 10.13 8.76
N VAL A 169 -11.15 8.93 8.98
CA VAL A 169 -11.47 8.11 10.17
C VAL A 169 -11.08 8.85 11.45
N LEU A 170 -9.87 9.45 11.49
CA LEU A 170 -9.42 10.25 12.64
C LEU A 170 -10.35 11.44 12.90
N ALA A 171 -10.76 12.16 11.86
CA ALA A 171 -11.70 13.27 11.99
C ALA A 171 -13.06 12.81 12.53
N GLN A 172 -13.56 11.64 12.13
CA GLN A 172 -14.80 11.07 12.66
C GLN A 172 -14.67 10.72 14.15
N ILE A 173 -13.57 10.09 14.55
CA ILE A 173 -13.30 9.77 15.96
C ILE A 173 -13.22 11.07 16.78
N LEU A 174 -12.50 12.08 16.30
CA LEU A 174 -12.39 13.37 16.98
C LEU A 174 -13.74 14.06 17.15
N LEU A 175 -14.55 14.11 16.10
CA LEU A 175 -15.90 14.67 16.17
C LEU A 175 -16.80 13.86 17.11
N TYR A 176 -16.69 12.54 17.11
CA TYR A 176 -17.46 11.67 17.98
C TYR A 176 -17.10 11.89 19.46
N THR A 177 -15.80 11.91 19.78
CA THR A 177 -15.30 12.20 21.13
C THR A 177 -15.69 13.61 21.57
N TRP A 178 -15.60 14.61 20.69
CA TRP A 178 -16.01 15.99 21.01
C TRP A 178 -17.48 16.12 21.41
N ILE A 179 -18.35 15.26 20.87
CA ILE A 179 -19.79 15.32 21.15
C ILE A 179 -20.16 14.51 22.40
N ASN A 180 -19.51 13.37 22.64
CA ASN A 180 -19.93 12.41 23.66
C ASN A 180 -19.12 12.45 24.95
N GLU A 181 -17.89 12.95 24.94
CA GLU A 181 -16.95 12.82 26.06
C GLU A 181 -16.57 14.16 26.69
N ASP A 182 -16.02 14.08 27.90
CA ASP A 182 -15.48 15.23 28.62
C ASP A 182 -14.31 15.90 27.87
N ALA A 183 -14.17 17.22 28.03
CA ALA A 183 -13.16 18.03 27.35
C ALA A 183 -11.72 17.51 27.52
N TRP A 184 -11.40 16.89 28.66
CA TRP A 184 -10.09 16.32 28.95
C TRP A 184 -9.74 15.13 28.04
N VAL A 185 -10.70 14.24 27.81
CA VAL A 185 -10.52 13.05 26.96
C VAL A 185 -10.33 13.51 25.51
N SER A 186 -11.13 14.49 25.08
CA SER A 186 -11.03 15.08 23.75
C SER A 186 -9.64 15.69 23.46
N ILE A 187 -9.09 16.47 24.39
CA ILE A 187 -7.76 17.06 24.23
C ILE A 187 -6.69 15.96 24.15
N ALA A 188 -6.75 14.95 25.03
CA ALA A 188 -5.78 13.86 25.04
C ALA A 188 -5.79 13.07 23.72
N VAL A 189 -6.98 12.75 23.19
CA VAL A 189 -7.13 12.06 21.89
C VAL A 189 -6.61 12.92 20.74
N THR A 190 -6.85 14.24 20.76
CA THR A 190 -6.36 15.15 19.71
C THR A 190 -4.84 15.25 19.69
N VAL A 191 -4.19 15.35 20.86
CA VAL A 191 -2.73 15.37 20.97
C VAL A 191 -2.13 14.05 20.51
N LEU A 192 -2.72 12.93 20.92
CA LEU A 192 -2.28 11.60 20.49
C LEU A 192 -2.41 11.44 18.97
N ALA A 193 -3.54 11.84 18.39
CA ALA A 193 -3.77 11.83 16.95
C ALA A 193 -2.70 12.64 16.20
N PHE A 194 -2.36 13.83 16.71
CA PHE A 194 -1.31 14.66 16.13
C PHE A 194 0.06 13.97 16.17
N ILE A 195 0.47 13.44 17.33
CA ILE A 195 1.75 12.73 17.49
C ILE A 195 1.82 11.51 16.58
N THR A 196 0.75 10.73 16.46
CA THR A 196 0.69 9.56 15.58
C THR A 196 0.73 9.92 14.09
N SER A 197 0.28 11.12 13.72
CA SER A 197 0.29 11.59 12.33
C SER A 197 1.68 12.06 11.88
N ILE A 198 2.53 12.56 12.80
CA ILE A 198 3.89 13.04 12.49
C ILE A 198 4.72 12.04 11.65
N PRO A 199 4.89 10.76 12.05
CA PRO A 199 5.69 9.82 11.27
C PRO A 199 5.11 9.57 9.87
N ILE A 200 3.78 9.64 9.72
CA ILE A 200 3.10 9.47 8.44
C ILE A 200 3.40 10.66 7.53
N PHE A 201 3.30 11.87 8.06
CA PHE A 201 3.66 13.10 7.33
C PHE A 201 5.15 13.14 6.96
N LEU A 202 6.04 12.76 7.87
CA LEU A 202 7.48 12.68 7.60
C LEU A 202 7.79 11.67 6.49
N SER A 203 7.13 10.51 6.50
CA SER A 203 7.30 9.49 5.46
C SER A 203 6.79 9.92 4.08
N LEU A 204 5.89 10.90 4.00
CA LEU A 204 5.39 11.44 2.73
C LEU A 204 6.31 12.52 2.15
N PHE A 205 7.07 13.19 3.03
CA PHE A 205 7.96 14.30 2.66
C PHE A 205 9.41 13.88 2.36
N MET A 206 9.84 12.71 2.87
CA MET A 206 11.12 12.08 2.52
C MET A 206 11.00 11.25 1.24
#